data_AF-A0A958P2U0-F1
#
_entry.id   AF-A0A958P2U0-F1
#
_cell.length_a   1.000
_cell.length_b   1.000
_cell.length_c   1.000
_cell.angle_alpha   90.00
_cell.angle_beta   90.00
_cell.angle_gamma   90.00
#
_symmetry.space_group_name_H-M   'P 1'
#
loop_
_entity.id
_entity.type
_entity.pdbx_description
1 polymer ?
#
loop_
_entity_poly.entity_id
_entity_poly.type
_entity_poly.pdbx_seq_one_letter_code
_entity_poly.pdbx_strand_id
1 'polypeptide(L)'
;MCHTENLNDISKFKEYFDIIFPVTAFILGILADRIIDIFVERKRVSKAGERWIAEIEFYNTPLDNQIEELKKFLIEHRKEKFDTPEVTTIIQLRGDIFKSLDKGDLYKYLLQKFKKREKAIEIGNKINGAVLINEQLAINLENKFYSYQDTCSKHVDYFKLHLQKAMKSFVKLETEVEKINNDPLLGPIDLLFRKYIFPHLAYTGTTDENKTPMELFEIQSEFLIPTIEHLSKFIGDERIEIFSTHISECQQAIIEIRLEKSYLEINIENFIEGFIRVKESLSECLNEIKK
;
A
#
# COMPACT_ATOMS: atom_id res chain seq x y z
N MET A 1 -2.88 74.92 67.24
CA MET A 1 -3.65 73.68 67.01
C MET A 1 -3.64 73.34 65.51
N CYS A 2 -2.52 72.84 64.98
CA CYS A 2 -2.39 72.59 63.52
C CYS A 2 -1.65 71.27 63.21
N HIS A 3 -1.55 70.35 64.19
CA HIS A 3 -0.86 69.06 64.03
C HIS A 3 -1.79 67.84 64.08
N THR A 4 -3.09 68.02 64.34
CA THR A 4 -4.03 66.91 64.50
C THR A 4 -4.78 66.52 63.21
N GLU A 5 -4.89 67.39 62.22
CA GLU A 5 -5.54 67.04 60.93
C GLU A 5 -4.63 66.17 60.05
N ASN A 6 -3.32 66.44 60.04
CA ASN A 6 -2.35 65.74 59.18
C ASN A 6 -2.10 64.28 59.64
N LEU A 7 -2.19 63.99 60.94
CA LEU A 7 -2.08 62.62 61.48
C LEU A 7 -3.33 61.78 61.21
N ASN A 8 -4.50 62.41 61.14
CA ASN A 8 -5.78 61.74 60.90
C ASN A 8 -5.94 61.31 59.43
N ASP A 9 -5.40 62.10 58.49
CA ASP A 9 -5.37 61.73 57.08
C ASP A 9 -4.35 60.62 56.79
N ILE A 10 -3.20 60.63 57.48
CA ILE A 10 -2.20 59.54 57.35
C ILE A 10 -2.72 58.24 57.95
N SER A 11 -3.44 58.27 59.08
CA SER A 11 -4.00 57.06 59.68
C SER A 11 -5.13 56.47 58.83
N LYS A 12 -6.02 57.30 58.29
CA LYS A 12 -7.06 56.87 57.34
C LYS A 12 -6.47 56.32 56.06
N PHE A 13 -5.44 56.97 55.50
CA PHE A 13 -4.77 56.48 54.30
C PHE A 13 -4.14 55.10 54.54
N LYS A 14 -3.53 54.88 55.72
CA LYS A 14 -2.96 53.59 56.10
C LYS A 14 -4.04 52.52 56.30
N GLU A 15 -5.16 52.84 56.93
CA GLU A 15 -6.32 51.93 57.04
C GLU A 15 -6.90 51.57 55.66
N TYR A 16 -7.05 52.54 54.76
CA TYR A 16 -7.48 52.27 53.39
C TYR A 16 -6.46 51.42 52.62
N PHE A 17 -5.16 51.69 52.78
CA PHE A 17 -4.10 50.92 52.14
C PHE A 17 -4.05 49.48 52.66
N ASP A 18 -4.13 49.27 53.96
CA ASP A 18 -4.12 47.95 54.60
C ASP A 18 -5.35 47.10 54.20
N ILE A 19 -6.45 47.73 53.77
CA ILE A 19 -7.64 47.04 53.26
C ILE A 19 -7.59 46.85 51.73
N ILE A 20 -7.15 47.86 50.98
CA ILE A 20 -7.15 47.84 49.50
C ILE A 20 -5.97 47.01 48.95
N PHE A 21 -4.80 47.08 49.59
CA PHE A 21 -3.60 46.37 49.13
C PHE A 21 -3.76 44.84 49.11
N PRO A 22 -4.32 44.18 50.13
CA PRO A 22 -4.55 42.73 50.09
C PRO A 22 -5.57 42.33 49.01
N VAL A 23 -6.63 43.12 48.82
CA VAL A 23 -7.67 42.86 47.81
C VAL A 23 -7.09 43.01 46.40
N THR A 24 -6.33 44.07 46.17
CA THR A 24 -5.65 44.30 44.88
C THR A 24 -4.55 43.28 44.61
N ALA A 25 -3.75 42.91 45.62
CA ALA A 25 -2.75 41.84 45.50
C ALA A 25 -3.39 40.48 45.22
N PHE A 26 -4.53 40.17 45.84
CA PHE A 26 -5.29 38.95 45.57
C PHE A 26 -5.83 38.90 44.13
N ILE A 27 -6.43 40.00 43.66
CA ILE A 27 -6.90 40.11 42.26
C ILE A 27 -5.72 40.01 41.28
N LEU A 28 -4.60 40.68 41.57
CA LEU A 28 -3.39 40.61 40.76
C LEU A 28 -2.78 39.20 40.74
N GLY A 29 -2.80 38.46 41.85
CA GLY A 29 -2.37 37.07 41.90
C GLY A 29 -3.20 36.18 40.97
N ILE A 30 -4.53 36.28 41.06
CA ILE A 30 -5.45 35.52 40.19
C ILE A 30 -5.27 35.89 38.71
N LEU A 31 -5.09 37.19 38.42
CA LEU A 31 -4.86 37.64 37.05
C LEU A 31 -3.49 37.20 36.52
N ALA A 32 -2.45 37.24 37.34
CA ALA A 32 -1.11 36.80 36.98
C ALA A 32 -1.10 35.31 36.64
N ASP A 33 -1.69 34.46 37.47
CA ASP A 33 -1.78 33.01 37.22
C ASP A 33 -2.53 32.74 35.91
N ARG A 34 -3.68 33.39 35.68
CA ARG A 34 -4.43 33.25 34.42
C ARG A 34 -3.63 33.70 33.20
N ILE A 35 -2.88 34.80 33.30
CA ILE A 35 -2.05 35.29 32.21
C ILE A 35 -0.93 34.29 31.92
N ILE A 36 -0.26 33.78 32.96
CA ILE A 36 0.79 32.76 32.84
C ILE A 36 0.24 31.51 32.16
N ASP A 37 -0.91 31.01 32.60
CA ASP A 37 -1.56 29.82 32.02
C ASP A 37 -1.88 30.02 30.53
N ILE A 38 -2.38 31.19 30.14
CA ILE A 38 -2.65 31.52 28.74
C ILE A 38 -1.35 31.54 27.92
N PHE A 39 -0.27 32.11 28.44
CA PHE A 39 1.02 32.13 27.76
C PHE A 39 1.62 30.74 27.61
N VAL A 40 1.54 29.91 28.65
CA VAL A 40 2.02 28.52 28.63
C VAL A 40 1.23 27.71 27.61
N GLU A 41 -0.10 27.79 27.62
CA GLU A 41 -0.97 27.06 26.67
C GLU A 41 -0.73 27.53 25.23
N ARG A 42 -0.59 28.84 24.98
CA ARG A 42 -0.23 29.36 23.65
C ARG A 42 1.11 28.80 23.15
N LYS A 43 2.13 28.78 24.02
CA LYS A 43 3.44 28.23 23.67
C LYS A 43 3.36 26.72 23.39
N ARG A 44 2.61 25.97 24.20
CA ARG A 44 2.36 24.54 24.00
C ARG A 44 1.70 24.27 22.65
N VAL A 45 0.63 25.00 22.34
CA VAL A 45 -0.11 24.88 21.07
C VAL A 45 0.76 25.26 19.87
N SER A 46 1.55 26.34 19.95
CA SER A 46 2.49 26.72 18.88
C SER A 46 3.48 25.61 18.58
N LYS A 47 4.12 25.06 19.62
CA LYS A 47 5.09 23.97 19.48
C LYS A 47 4.46 22.70 18.91
N ALA A 48 3.24 22.36 19.34
CA ALA A 48 2.51 21.22 18.81
C ALA A 48 2.15 21.40 17.32
N GLY A 49 1.71 22.61 16.94
CA GLY A 49 1.43 22.94 15.54
C GLY A 49 2.67 22.94 14.64
N GLU A 50 3.78 23.50 15.12
CA GLU A 50 5.09 23.42 14.44
C GLU A 50 5.53 21.97 14.24
N ARG A 51 5.32 21.12 15.26
CA ARG A 51 5.57 19.68 15.13
C ARG A 51 4.69 19.06 14.04
N TRP A 52 3.39 19.33 14.02
CA TRP A 52 2.51 18.86 12.95
C TRP A 52 3.02 19.26 11.56
N ILE A 53 3.43 20.52 11.37
CA ILE A 53 3.97 21.01 10.11
C ILE A 53 5.24 20.24 9.73
N ALA A 54 6.19 20.11 10.65
CA ALA A 54 7.45 19.41 10.41
C ALA A 54 7.23 17.94 10.04
N GLU A 55 6.29 17.26 10.71
CA GLU A 55 5.96 15.87 10.43
C GLU A 55 5.31 15.73 9.04
N ILE A 56 4.41 16.63 8.65
CA ILE A 56 3.83 16.64 7.29
C ILE A 56 4.90 16.91 6.23
N GLU A 57 5.83 17.83 6.48
CA GLU A 57 6.95 18.10 5.57
C GLU A 57 7.86 16.89 5.41
N PHE A 58 8.22 16.26 6.52
CA PHE A 58 9.02 15.03 6.54
C PHE A 58 8.31 13.89 5.80
N TYR A 59 6.97 13.85 5.86
CA TYR A 59 6.16 12.81 5.23
C TYR A 59 6.19 12.82 3.69
N ASN A 60 6.58 13.93 3.06
CA ASN A 60 6.68 14.00 1.60
C ASN A 60 7.76 13.07 1.04
N THR A 61 8.89 12.91 1.74
CA THR A 61 9.98 12.04 1.30
C THR A 61 9.59 10.55 1.24
N PRO A 62 9.01 9.92 2.30
CA PRO A 62 8.57 8.54 2.21
C PRO A 62 7.44 8.35 1.18
N LEU A 63 6.57 9.34 0.96
CA LEU A 63 5.58 9.31 -0.12
C LEU A 63 6.23 9.22 -1.50
N ASP A 64 7.21 10.09 -1.77
CA ASP A 64 7.95 10.09 -3.03
C ASP A 64 8.70 8.79 -3.26
N ASN A 65 9.36 8.28 -2.22
CA ASN A 65 10.05 7.01 -2.30
C ASN A 65 9.08 5.86 -2.61
N GLN A 66 7.89 5.83 -1.97
CA GLN A 66 6.91 4.77 -2.24
C GLN A 66 6.39 4.84 -3.68
N ILE A 67 6.10 6.04 -4.18
CA ILE A 67 5.67 6.26 -5.57
C ILE A 67 6.73 5.73 -6.55
N GLU A 68 8.00 6.07 -6.33
CA GLU A 68 9.09 5.63 -7.21
C GLU A 68 9.33 4.12 -7.13
N GLU A 69 9.27 3.51 -5.95
CA GLU A 69 9.36 2.05 -5.81
C GLU A 69 8.20 1.34 -6.51
N LEU A 70 6.97 1.86 -6.42
CA LEU A 70 5.83 1.29 -7.15
C LEU A 70 5.97 1.43 -8.67
N LYS A 71 6.53 2.54 -9.16
CA LYS A 71 6.83 2.70 -10.59
C LYS A 71 7.88 1.71 -11.08
N LYS A 72 8.95 1.50 -10.30
CA LYS A 72 9.98 0.49 -10.61
C LYS A 72 9.39 -0.91 -10.61
N PHE A 73 8.58 -1.23 -9.60
CA PHE A 73 7.86 -2.49 -9.53
C PHE A 73 7.02 -2.72 -10.80
N LEU A 74 6.25 -1.72 -11.26
CA LEU A 74 5.46 -1.84 -12.48
C LEU A 74 6.30 -2.12 -13.73
N ILE A 75 7.49 -1.51 -13.85
CA ILE A 75 8.39 -1.75 -14.99
C ILE A 75 8.83 -3.22 -15.03
N GLU A 76 9.24 -3.75 -13.89
CA GLU A 76 9.68 -5.15 -13.78
C GLU A 76 8.50 -6.11 -13.93
N HIS A 77 7.39 -5.81 -13.26
CA HIS A 77 6.19 -6.64 -13.28
C HIS A 77 5.58 -6.74 -14.67
N ARG A 78 5.61 -5.68 -15.49
CA ARG A 78 5.07 -5.72 -16.87
C ARG A 78 5.88 -6.58 -17.85
N LYS A 79 7.06 -7.06 -17.47
CA LYS A 79 7.82 -7.99 -18.32
C LYS A 79 6.99 -9.25 -18.52
N GLU A 80 7.03 -9.79 -19.74
CA GLU A 80 6.37 -11.05 -20.09
C GLU A 80 7.17 -12.24 -19.54
N LYS A 81 7.20 -12.33 -18.22
CA LYS A 81 7.78 -13.43 -17.46
C LYS A 81 6.88 -13.76 -16.28
N PHE A 82 6.86 -15.05 -15.94
CA PHE A 82 6.31 -15.59 -14.72
C PHE A 82 7.32 -15.40 -13.59
N ASP A 83 7.49 -14.14 -13.21
CA ASP A 83 8.27 -13.69 -12.06
C ASP A 83 7.41 -12.70 -11.26
N THR A 84 7.51 -12.76 -9.93
CA THR A 84 6.83 -11.82 -9.04
C THR A 84 7.90 -10.99 -8.34
N PRO A 85 8.20 -9.78 -8.85
CA PRO A 85 9.14 -8.90 -8.18
C PRO A 85 8.64 -8.58 -6.77
N GLU A 86 9.55 -8.32 -5.84
CA GLU A 86 9.18 -7.94 -4.49
C GLU A 86 8.57 -6.53 -4.47
N VAL A 87 7.41 -6.37 -3.82
CA VAL A 87 6.87 -5.04 -3.51
C VAL A 87 7.47 -4.55 -2.21
N THR A 88 8.22 -3.45 -2.27
CA THR A 88 8.70 -2.77 -1.08
C THR A 88 7.62 -1.83 -0.55
N THR A 89 7.21 -2.04 0.70
CA THR A 89 6.30 -1.14 1.43
C THR A 89 7.08 -0.34 2.46
N ILE A 90 6.90 0.99 2.46
CA ILE A 90 7.59 1.90 3.37
C ILE A 90 6.79 2.01 4.66
N ILE A 91 7.32 1.43 5.74
CA ILE A 91 6.64 1.31 7.05
C ILE A 91 6.19 2.68 7.59
N GLN A 92 6.95 3.74 7.36
CA GLN A 92 6.61 5.10 7.79
C GLN A 92 5.24 5.57 7.27
N LEU A 93 4.76 5.02 6.13
CA LEU A 93 3.47 5.39 5.54
C LEU A 93 2.25 4.79 6.26
N ARG A 94 2.45 3.95 7.29
CA ARG A 94 1.37 3.42 8.12
C ARG A 94 0.82 4.43 9.15
N GLY A 95 1.33 5.67 9.12
CA GLY A 95 0.79 6.81 9.86
C GLY A 95 1.01 6.81 11.37
N ASP A 96 1.85 5.89 11.89
CA ASP A 96 2.17 5.81 13.32
C ASP A 96 2.73 7.12 13.88
N ILE A 97 3.41 7.90 13.05
CA ILE A 97 3.94 9.22 13.41
C ILE A 97 2.81 10.20 13.76
N PHE A 98 1.69 10.17 13.00
CA PHE A 98 0.53 11.04 13.20
C PHE A 98 -0.38 10.57 14.33
N LYS A 99 -0.38 9.27 14.67
CA LYS A 99 -1.10 8.75 15.85
C LYS A 99 -0.56 9.33 17.15
N SER A 100 0.72 9.73 17.18
CA SER A 100 1.34 10.37 18.33
C SER A 100 1.01 11.87 18.48
N LEU A 101 0.33 12.47 17.50
CA LEU A 101 0.04 13.89 17.46
C LEU A 101 -1.41 14.18 17.83
N ASP A 102 -1.62 15.15 18.73
CA ASP A 102 -2.96 15.56 19.15
C ASP A 102 -3.63 16.44 18.08
N LYS A 103 -4.76 15.97 17.55
CA LYS A 103 -5.60 16.66 16.56
C LYS A 103 -6.24 17.94 17.12
N GLY A 104 -6.55 17.95 18.42
CA GLY A 104 -7.08 19.11 19.12
C GLY A 104 -6.05 20.24 19.21
N ASP A 105 -4.78 19.90 19.43
CA ASP A 105 -3.70 20.89 19.41
C ASP A 105 -3.43 21.44 18.00
N LEU A 106 -3.54 20.61 16.95
CA LEU A 106 -3.53 21.09 15.56
C LEU A 106 -4.64 22.11 15.32
N TYR A 107 -5.86 21.79 15.75
CA TYR A 107 -7.00 22.68 15.56
C TYR A 107 -6.84 24.01 16.30
N LYS A 108 -6.39 23.97 17.57
CA LYS A 108 -6.08 25.17 18.35
C LYS A 108 -5.00 26.02 17.67
N TYR A 109 -3.97 25.39 17.10
CA TYR A 109 -2.92 26.06 16.37
C TYR A 109 -3.44 26.76 15.11
N LEU A 110 -4.21 26.04 14.28
CA LEU A 110 -4.80 26.60 13.06
C LEU A 110 -5.76 27.76 13.40
N LEU A 111 -6.52 27.65 14.49
CA LEU A 111 -7.39 28.74 14.95
C LEU A 111 -6.59 29.98 15.37
N GLN A 112 -5.47 29.81 16.07
CA GLN A 112 -4.57 30.92 16.42
C GLN A 112 -3.96 31.58 15.19
N LYS A 113 -3.58 30.79 14.19
CA LYS A 113 -2.97 31.26 12.92
C LYS A 113 -3.97 32.02 12.05
N PHE A 114 -5.13 31.43 11.75
CA PHE A 114 -6.09 32.00 10.79
C PHE A 114 -7.12 32.95 11.41
N LYS A 115 -7.33 32.88 12.73
CA LYS A 115 -8.37 33.66 13.45
C LYS A 115 -9.79 33.48 12.90
N LYS A 116 -10.02 32.47 12.06
CA LYS A 116 -11.31 32.10 11.46
C LYS A 116 -11.56 30.62 11.74
N ARG A 117 -12.69 30.32 12.38
CA ARG A 117 -13.02 28.97 12.83
C ARG A 117 -13.21 28.03 11.66
N GLU A 118 -13.96 28.46 10.65
CA GLU A 118 -14.31 27.68 9.48
C GLU A 118 -13.05 27.24 8.72
N LYS A 119 -12.12 28.18 8.51
CA LYS A 119 -10.86 27.90 7.82
C LYS A 119 -9.96 26.94 8.61
N ALA A 120 -9.91 27.08 9.94
CA ALA A 120 -9.16 26.16 10.79
C ALA A 120 -9.74 24.74 10.75
N ILE A 121 -11.07 24.60 10.73
CA ILE A 121 -11.75 23.30 10.60
C ILE A 121 -11.44 22.69 9.24
N GLU A 122 -11.58 23.46 8.17
CA GLU A 122 -11.37 23.02 6.80
C GLU A 122 -9.96 22.43 6.60
N ILE A 123 -8.92 23.19 6.94
CA ILE A 123 -7.52 22.75 6.79
C ILE A 123 -7.23 21.56 7.72
N GLY A 124 -7.71 21.61 8.98
CA GLY A 124 -7.52 20.52 9.93
C GLY A 124 -8.16 19.21 9.45
N ASN A 125 -9.36 19.28 8.88
CA ASN A 125 -10.04 18.12 8.31
C ASN A 125 -9.32 17.60 7.06
N LYS A 126 -8.83 18.49 6.20
CA LYS A 126 -8.09 18.11 4.99
C LYS A 126 -6.78 17.39 5.32
N ILE A 127 -6.01 17.88 6.30
CA ILE A 127 -4.80 17.21 6.81
C ILE A 127 -5.15 15.82 7.36
N ASN A 128 -6.12 15.75 8.29
CA ASN A 128 -6.52 14.49 8.89
C ASN A 128 -7.05 13.48 7.86
N GLY A 129 -7.83 13.95 6.89
CA GLY A 129 -8.35 13.13 5.80
C GLY A 129 -7.22 12.59 4.92
N ALA A 130 -6.26 13.43 4.53
CA ALA A 130 -5.11 12.99 3.75
C ALA A 130 -4.26 11.93 4.48
N VAL A 131 -4.03 12.11 5.78
CA VAL A 131 -3.31 11.13 6.62
C VAL A 131 -4.07 9.80 6.66
N LEU A 132 -5.38 9.82 6.93
CA LEU A 132 -6.20 8.60 6.98
C LEU A 132 -6.26 7.87 5.64
N ILE A 133 -6.41 8.60 4.54
CA ILE A 133 -6.38 8.03 3.18
C ILE A 133 -5.03 7.35 2.95
N ASN A 134 -3.93 8.00 3.32
CA ASN A 134 -2.61 7.42 3.16
C ASN A 134 -2.42 6.12 3.95
N GLU A 135 -2.81 6.11 5.23
CA GLU A 135 -2.75 4.92 6.07
C GLU A 135 -3.49 3.74 5.40
N GLN A 136 -4.69 4.02 4.89
CA GLN A 136 -5.50 3.01 4.20
C GLN A 136 -4.85 2.54 2.89
N LEU A 137 -4.24 3.44 2.11
CA LEU A 137 -3.52 3.09 0.89
C LEU A 137 -2.34 2.15 1.20
N ALA A 138 -1.54 2.47 2.22
CA ALA A 138 -0.39 1.65 2.63
C ALA A 138 -0.81 0.24 3.06
N ILE A 139 -1.88 0.11 3.87
CA ILE A 139 -2.42 -1.19 4.31
C ILE A 139 -2.99 -1.97 3.13
N ASN A 140 -3.76 -1.31 2.27
CA ASN A 140 -4.41 -1.98 1.15
C ASN A 140 -3.42 -2.45 0.08
N LEU A 141 -2.33 -1.71 -0.14
CA LEU A 141 -1.26 -2.09 -1.06
C LEU A 141 -0.68 -3.46 -0.68
N GLU A 142 -0.32 -3.63 0.60
CA GLU A 142 0.24 -4.87 1.12
C GLU A 142 -0.76 -6.03 1.02
N ASN A 143 -2.02 -5.80 1.44
CA ASN A 143 -3.08 -6.81 1.34
C ASN A 143 -3.34 -7.25 -0.10
N LYS A 144 -3.31 -6.32 -1.06
CA LYS A 144 -3.50 -6.63 -2.48
C LYS A 144 -2.34 -7.44 -3.04
N PHE A 145 -1.10 -7.13 -2.65
CA PHE A 145 0.06 -7.89 -3.07
C PHE A 145 0.04 -9.33 -2.52
N TYR A 146 -0.24 -9.54 -1.24
CA TYR A 146 -0.34 -10.90 -0.69
C TYR A 146 -1.49 -11.71 -1.29
N SER A 147 -2.65 -11.07 -1.52
CA SER A 147 -3.78 -11.72 -2.19
C SER A 147 -3.44 -12.17 -3.61
N TYR A 148 -2.69 -11.34 -4.35
CA TYR A 148 -2.16 -11.69 -5.67
C TYR A 148 -1.23 -12.91 -5.61
N GLN A 149 -0.27 -12.94 -4.66
CA GLN A 149 0.66 -14.06 -4.51
C GLN A 149 -0.05 -15.37 -4.15
N ASP A 150 -1.02 -15.33 -3.23
CA ASP A 150 -1.83 -16.49 -2.84
C ASP A 150 -2.66 -17.01 -4.02
N THR A 151 -3.30 -16.12 -4.76
CA THR A 151 -4.12 -16.48 -5.94
C THR A 151 -3.26 -17.08 -7.05
N CYS A 152 -2.13 -16.46 -7.39
CA CYS A 152 -1.18 -17.03 -8.36
C CYS A 152 -0.68 -18.40 -7.93
N SER A 153 -0.37 -18.60 -6.64
CA SER A 153 0.08 -19.89 -6.12
C SER A 153 -0.98 -20.99 -6.34
N LYS A 154 -2.26 -20.68 -6.12
CA LYS A 154 -3.37 -21.61 -6.40
C LYS A 154 -3.46 -22.00 -7.87
N HIS A 155 -3.31 -21.03 -8.78
CA HIS A 155 -3.31 -21.33 -10.21
C HIS A 155 -2.09 -22.14 -10.65
N VAL A 156 -0.92 -21.91 -10.04
CA VAL A 156 0.27 -22.73 -10.26
C VAL A 156 0.05 -24.18 -9.82
N ASP A 157 -0.56 -24.39 -8.66
CA ASP A 157 -0.86 -25.74 -8.18
C ASP A 157 -1.92 -26.42 -9.04
N TYR A 158 -2.92 -25.67 -9.51
CA TYR A 158 -3.90 -26.13 -10.49
C TYR A 158 -3.23 -26.55 -11.80
N PHE A 159 -2.34 -25.72 -12.34
CA PHE A 159 -1.53 -26.03 -13.52
C PHE A 159 -0.74 -27.33 -13.32
N LYS A 160 0.00 -27.47 -12.21
CA LYS A 160 0.80 -28.67 -11.92
C LYS A 160 -0.06 -29.93 -11.87
N LEU A 161 -1.21 -29.86 -11.20
CA LEU A 161 -2.15 -30.97 -11.10
C LEU A 161 -2.62 -31.42 -12.49
N HIS A 162 -3.02 -30.46 -13.33
CA HIS A 162 -3.53 -30.76 -14.66
C HIS A 162 -2.43 -31.21 -15.62
N LEU A 163 -1.21 -30.68 -15.51
CA LEU A 163 -0.06 -31.14 -16.27
C LEU A 163 0.26 -32.60 -15.95
N GLN A 164 0.25 -32.99 -14.68
CA GLN A 164 0.45 -34.38 -14.27
C GLN A 164 -0.65 -35.31 -14.81
N LYS A 165 -1.90 -34.86 -14.82
CA LYS A 165 -3.00 -35.64 -15.41
C LYS A 165 -2.87 -35.75 -16.92
N ALA A 166 -2.48 -34.67 -17.61
CA ALA A 166 -2.20 -34.64 -19.04
C ALA A 166 -1.06 -35.62 -19.41
N MET A 167 0.02 -35.65 -18.62
CA MET A 167 1.10 -36.63 -18.83
C MET A 167 0.60 -38.08 -18.69
N LYS A 168 -0.22 -38.37 -17.69
CA LYS A 168 -0.80 -39.72 -17.51
C LYS A 168 -1.74 -40.12 -18.64
N SER A 169 -2.54 -39.20 -19.16
CA SER A 169 -3.41 -39.48 -20.31
C SER A 169 -2.63 -39.57 -21.62
N PHE A 170 -1.55 -38.81 -21.76
CA PHE A 170 -0.65 -38.90 -22.91
C PHE A 170 -0.01 -40.30 -23.02
N VAL A 171 0.50 -40.87 -21.92
CA VAL A 171 1.04 -42.25 -21.91
C VAL A 171 -0.02 -43.30 -22.29
N LYS A 172 -1.27 -43.11 -21.87
CA LYS A 172 -2.38 -44.00 -22.27
C LYS A 172 -2.68 -43.87 -23.76
N LEU A 173 -2.72 -42.64 -24.26
CA LEU A 173 -2.89 -42.35 -25.69
C LEU A 173 -1.77 -42.98 -26.52
N GLU A 174 -0.52 -42.90 -26.07
CA GLU A 174 0.62 -43.59 -26.69
C GLU A 174 0.36 -45.10 -26.81
N THR A 175 -0.07 -45.74 -25.72
CA THR A 175 -0.37 -47.19 -25.70
C THR A 175 -1.54 -47.58 -26.61
N GLU A 176 -2.56 -46.73 -26.73
CA GLU A 176 -3.72 -46.98 -27.57
C GLU A 176 -3.41 -46.85 -29.06
N VAL A 177 -2.55 -45.88 -29.38
CA VAL A 177 -2.16 -45.54 -30.73
C VAL A 177 -1.01 -46.41 -31.25
N GLU A 178 -0.13 -46.94 -30.40
CA GLU A 178 0.87 -47.97 -30.80
C GLU A 178 0.23 -49.21 -31.46
N LYS A 179 -1.07 -49.45 -31.21
CA LYS A 179 -1.85 -50.51 -31.89
C LYS A 179 -2.16 -50.17 -33.35
N ILE A 180 -1.94 -48.93 -33.78
CA ILE A 180 -2.24 -48.37 -35.10
C ILE A 180 -0.93 -47.80 -35.67
N ASN A 181 -0.32 -48.51 -36.62
CA ASN A 181 0.92 -48.06 -37.24
C ASN A 181 0.80 -46.66 -37.88
N ASN A 182 1.74 -45.76 -37.55
CA ASN A 182 1.90 -44.42 -38.13
C ASN A 182 0.73 -43.45 -37.92
N ASP A 183 0.10 -43.42 -36.75
CA ASP A 183 -0.91 -42.42 -36.44
C ASP A 183 -0.28 -41.00 -36.38
N PRO A 184 -0.76 -40.03 -37.18
CA PRO A 184 -0.22 -38.67 -37.24
C PRO A 184 -0.47 -37.84 -35.97
N LEU A 185 -1.25 -38.35 -35.01
CA LEU A 185 -1.60 -37.68 -33.78
C LEU A 185 -0.41 -37.51 -32.83
N LEU A 186 0.38 -38.56 -32.59
CA LEU A 186 1.35 -38.59 -31.49
C LEU A 186 2.66 -37.87 -31.76
N GLY A 187 3.22 -38.03 -32.97
CA GLY A 187 4.57 -37.57 -33.28
C GLY A 187 4.80 -36.09 -32.94
N PRO A 188 3.91 -35.17 -33.35
CA PRO A 188 4.04 -33.75 -33.00
C PRO A 188 3.94 -33.48 -31.49
N ILE A 189 3.08 -34.20 -30.76
CA ILE A 189 2.86 -33.98 -29.32
C ILE A 189 4.05 -34.53 -28.51
N ASP A 190 4.58 -35.71 -28.86
CA ASP A 190 5.77 -36.29 -28.24
C ASP A 190 7.00 -35.36 -28.38
N LEU A 191 7.19 -34.77 -29.57
CA LEU A 191 8.25 -33.79 -29.81
C LEU A 191 8.13 -32.57 -28.88
N LEU A 192 6.91 -32.05 -28.68
CA LEU A 192 6.65 -30.94 -27.78
C LEU A 192 6.91 -31.31 -26.31
N PHE A 193 6.48 -32.49 -25.86
CA PHE A 193 6.77 -32.97 -24.49
C PHE A 193 8.26 -33.11 -24.23
N ARG A 194 9.01 -33.73 -25.14
CA ARG A 194 10.46 -33.91 -25.01
C ARG A 194 11.21 -32.59 -24.95
N LYS A 195 10.76 -31.60 -25.71
CA LYS A 195 11.42 -30.30 -25.80
C LYS A 195 11.10 -29.38 -24.62
N TYR A 196 9.85 -29.35 -24.16
CA TYR A 196 9.39 -28.30 -23.24
C TYR A 196 8.88 -28.80 -21.89
N ILE A 197 8.55 -30.09 -21.71
CA ILE A 197 8.04 -30.60 -20.43
C ILE A 197 9.07 -31.48 -19.73
N PHE A 198 9.62 -32.46 -20.43
CA PHE A 198 10.56 -33.43 -19.87
C PHE A 198 11.84 -32.82 -19.26
N PRO A 199 12.44 -31.75 -19.82
CA PRO A 199 13.60 -31.11 -19.21
C PRO A 199 13.34 -30.61 -17.77
N HIS A 200 12.08 -30.31 -17.45
CA HIS A 200 11.69 -29.76 -16.14
C HIS A 200 11.16 -30.81 -15.16
N LEU A 201 10.93 -32.06 -15.58
CA LEU A 201 10.44 -33.15 -14.72
C LEU A 201 11.48 -33.63 -13.69
N ALA A 202 12.77 -33.43 -13.99
CA ALA A 202 13.89 -33.77 -13.10
C ALA A 202 14.31 -32.59 -12.19
N TYR A 203 13.51 -31.53 -12.13
CA TYR A 203 13.76 -30.40 -11.24
C TYR A 203 13.27 -30.73 -9.82
N THR A 204 14.20 -31.06 -8.94
CA THR A 204 13.95 -31.43 -7.53
C THR A 204 14.12 -30.27 -6.54
N GLY A 205 14.24 -29.03 -7.02
CA GLY A 205 14.46 -27.85 -6.16
C GLY A 205 15.86 -27.78 -5.52
N THR A 206 16.82 -28.57 -6.01
CA THR A 206 18.23 -28.50 -5.59
C THR A 206 19.00 -27.54 -6.47
N THR A 207 19.94 -26.82 -5.85
CA THR A 207 20.87 -25.77 -6.34
C THR A 207 21.79 -26.23 -7.48
N ASP A 208 21.23 -26.77 -8.54
CA ASP A 208 21.92 -27.00 -9.79
C ASP A 208 21.71 -25.74 -10.62
N GLU A 209 22.75 -24.89 -10.69
CA GLU A 209 22.73 -23.55 -11.30
C GLU A 209 22.32 -23.55 -12.79
N ASN A 210 22.18 -24.74 -13.39
CA ASN A 210 21.78 -24.97 -14.77
C ASN A 210 20.34 -25.48 -14.96
N LYS A 211 19.54 -25.66 -13.90
CA LYS A 211 18.14 -26.08 -14.04
C LYS A 211 17.19 -24.94 -13.70
N THR A 212 16.66 -24.32 -14.75
CA THR A 212 15.70 -23.22 -14.63
C THR A 212 14.33 -23.75 -14.19
N PRO A 213 13.66 -23.10 -13.22
CA PRO A 213 12.24 -23.31 -12.98
C PRO A 213 11.45 -23.26 -14.29
N MET A 214 10.40 -24.06 -14.40
CA MET A 214 9.52 -24.04 -15.56
C MET A 214 8.93 -22.63 -15.72
N GLU A 215 9.29 -21.94 -16.79
CA GLU A 215 8.77 -20.62 -17.13
C GLU A 215 7.37 -20.80 -17.75
N LEU A 216 6.32 -20.44 -17.01
CA LEU A 216 4.96 -20.80 -17.40
C LEU A 216 4.49 -20.12 -18.69
N PHE A 217 4.96 -18.91 -18.98
CA PHE A 217 4.52 -18.16 -20.16
C PHE A 217 5.18 -18.71 -21.44
N GLU A 218 6.41 -19.22 -21.34
CA GLU A 218 7.11 -19.98 -22.38
C GLU A 218 6.40 -21.32 -22.62
N ILE A 219 6.04 -22.06 -21.56
CA ILE A 219 5.25 -23.30 -21.72
C ILE A 219 3.93 -23.03 -22.42
N GLN A 220 3.30 -21.88 -22.16
CA GLN A 220 2.09 -21.48 -22.87
C GLN A 220 2.31 -21.35 -24.37
N SER A 221 3.30 -20.54 -24.79
CA SER A 221 3.54 -20.23 -26.19
C SER A 221 4.16 -21.40 -26.96
N GLU A 222 5.02 -22.17 -26.31
CA GLU A 222 5.85 -23.17 -26.96
C GLU A 222 5.31 -24.60 -26.87
N PHE A 223 4.49 -24.90 -25.86
CA PHE A 223 3.94 -26.23 -25.64
C PHE A 223 2.42 -26.27 -25.70
N LEU A 224 1.71 -25.49 -24.86
CA LEU A 224 0.26 -25.61 -24.74
C LEU A 224 -0.47 -25.16 -26.00
N ILE A 225 -0.17 -23.97 -26.52
CA ILE A 225 -0.82 -23.46 -27.73
C ILE A 225 -0.56 -24.41 -28.92
N PRO A 226 0.68 -24.80 -29.25
CA PRO A 226 0.93 -25.74 -30.34
C PRO A 226 0.26 -27.10 -30.13
N THR A 227 0.18 -27.59 -28.89
CA THR A 227 -0.51 -28.85 -28.58
C THR A 227 -2.01 -28.73 -28.84
N ILE A 228 -2.65 -27.65 -28.37
CA ILE A 228 -4.08 -27.39 -28.60
C ILE A 228 -4.38 -27.26 -30.10
N GLU A 229 -3.56 -26.51 -30.83
CA GLU A 229 -3.69 -26.36 -32.29
C GLU A 229 -3.58 -27.70 -33.02
N HIS A 230 -2.67 -28.57 -32.59
CA HIS A 230 -2.54 -29.90 -33.18
C HIS A 230 -3.73 -30.80 -32.85
N LEU A 231 -4.17 -30.82 -31.59
CA LEU A 231 -5.34 -31.58 -31.14
C LEU A 231 -6.62 -31.14 -31.85
N SER A 232 -6.74 -29.86 -32.20
CA SER A 232 -7.91 -29.32 -32.92
C SER A 232 -8.14 -29.95 -34.30
N LYS A 233 -7.12 -30.60 -34.88
CA LYS A 233 -7.24 -31.31 -36.17
C LYS A 233 -7.96 -32.65 -36.04
N PHE A 234 -8.15 -33.13 -34.81
CA PHE A 234 -8.73 -34.43 -34.48
C PHE A 234 -10.04 -34.28 -33.66
N ILE A 235 -10.78 -33.19 -33.88
CA ILE A 235 -12.08 -32.97 -33.23
C ILE A 235 -13.00 -34.17 -33.47
N GLY A 236 -13.56 -34.71 -32.38
CA GLY A 236 -14.43 -35.89 -32.40
C GLY A 236 -13.72 -37.22 -32.15
N ASP A 237 -12.39 -37.22 -32.00
CA ASP A 237 -11.63 -38.40 -31.58
C ASP A 237 -11.70 -38.57 -30.06
N GLU A 238 -12.45 -39.57 -29.59
CA GLU A 238 -12.64 -39.86 -28.17
C GLU A 238 -11.32 -40.18 -27.43
N ARG A 239 -10.29 -40.66 -28.16
CA ARG A 239 -9.00 -41.02 -27.57
C ARG A 239 -8.28 -39.82 -26.96
N ILE A 240 -8.48 -38.63 -27.54
CA ILE A 240 -7.79 -37.40 -27.11
C ILE A 240 -8.58 -36.60 -26.08
N GLU A 241 -9.83 -36.96 -25.80
CA GLU A 241 -10.74 -36.14 -25.00
C GLU A 241 -10.16 -35.79 -23.62
N ILE A 242 -9.69 -36.81 -22.88
CA ILE A 242 -9.13 -36.63 -21.54
C ILE A 242 -7.82 -35.82 -21.59
N PHE A 243 -6.97 -36.07 -22.59
CA PHE A 243 -5.71 -35.35 -22.76
C PHE A 243 -5.94 -33.88 -23.10
N SER A 244 -6.78 -33.62 -24.10
CA SER A 244 -7.19 -32.28 -24.55
C SER A 244 -7.83 -31.48 -23.43
N THR A 245 -8.68 -32.11 -22.61
CA THR A 245 -9.26 -31.50 -21.41
C THR A 245 -8.15 -30.99 -20.48
N HIS A 246 -7.19 -31.84 -20.10
CA HIS A 246 -6.16 -31.42 -19.15
C HIS A 246 -5.16 -30.42 -19.72
N ILE A 247 -4.86 -30.46 -21.01
CA ILE A 247 -4.08 -29.41 -21.69
C ILE A 247 -4.83 -28.08 -21.67
N SER A 248 -6.14 -28.07 -21.94
CA SER A 248 -6.97 -26.87 -21.89
C SER A 248 -7.03 -26.27 -20.48
N GLU A 249 -7.11 -27.12 -19.45
CA GLU A 249 -7.07 -26.67 -18.06
C GLU A 249 -5.70 -26.08 -17.66
N CYS A 250 -4.60 -26.62 -18.18
CA CYS A 250 -3.28 -26.00 -18.01
C CYS A 250 -3.24 -24.61 -18.66
N GLN A 251 -3.80 -24.48 -19.86
CA GLN A 251 -3.90 -23.20 -20.56
C GLN A 251 -4.73 -22.19 -19.77
N GLN A 252 -5.88 -22.61 -19.22
CA GLN A 252 -6.73 -21.76 -18.40
C GLN A 252 -5.99 -21.25 -17.17
N ALA A 253 -5.24 -22.11 -16.48
CA ALA A 253 -4.45 -21.71 -15.32
C ALA A 253 -3.49 -20.54 -15.62
N ILE A 254 -2.81 -20.59 -16.77
CA ILE A 254 -1.87 -19.53 -17.17
C ILE A 254 -2.60 -18.25 -17.59
N ILE A 255 -3.75 -18.38 -18.26
CA ILE A 255 -4.61 -17.23 -18.57
C ILE A 255 -5.04 -16.52 -17.29
N GLU A 256 -5.48 -17.26 -16.28
CA GLU A 256 -5.87 -16.71 -14.97
C GLU A 256 -4.69 -15.98 -14.30
N ILE A 257 -3.48 -16.55 -14.32
CA ILE A 257 -2.27 -15.89 -13.81
C ILE A 257 -2.00 -14.56 -14.54
N ARG A 258 -2.17 -14.52 -15.86
CA ARG A 258 -2.01 -13.27 -16.64
C ARG A 258 -3.09 -12.23 -16.33
N LEU A 259 -4.32 -12.67 -16.06
CA LEU A 259 -5.40 -11.79 -15.61
C LEU A 259 -5.08 -11.20 -14.23
N GLU A 260 -4.65 -12.02 -13.28
CA GLU A 260 -4.21 -11.57 -11.96
C GLU A 260 -3.04 -10.57 -12.06
N LYS A 261 -2.07 -10.83 -12.95
CA LYS A 261 -0.97 -9.92 -13.25
C LYS A 261 -1.49 -8.55 -13.69
N SER A 262 -2.45 -8.54 -14.62
CA SER A 262 -3.09 -7.32 -15.15
C SER A 262 -3.91 -6.59 -14.08
N TYR A 263 -4.63 -7.31 -13.23
CA TYR A 263 -5.38 -6.72 -12.12
C TYR A 263 -4.45 -6.08 -11.08
N LEU A 264 -3.31 -6.70 -10.78
CA LEU A 264 -2.32 -6.09 -9.91
C LEU A 264 -1.76 -4.80 -10.52
N GLU A 265 -1.45 -4.78 -11.81
CA GLU A 265 -0.97 -3.56 -12.50
C GLU A 265 -1.93 -2.38 -12.31
N ILE A 266 -3.21 -2.59 -12.60
CA ILE A 266 -4.26 -1.56 -12.44
C ILE A 266 -4.35 -1.11 -10.97
N ASN A 267 -4.26 -2.04 -10.02
CA ASN A 267 -4.28 -1.70 -8.60
C ASN A 267 -3.07 -0.84 -8.20
N ILE A 268 -1.86 -1.18 -8.65
CA ILE A 268 -0.65 -0.41 -8.36
C ILE A 268 -0.71 0.99 -8.97
N GLU A 269 -1.22 1.14 -10.20
CA GLU A 269 -1.47 2.46 -10.80
C GLU A 269 -2.41 3.31 -9.94
N ASN A 270 -3.52 2.72 -9.48
CA ASN A 270 -4.44 3.39 -8.57
C ASN A 270 -3.79 3.78 -7.22
N PHE A 271 -2.89 2.95 -6.68
CA PHE A 271 -2.14 3.29 -5.47
C PHE A 271 -1.19 4.46 -5.71
N ILE A 272 -0.46 4.47 -6.84
CA ILE A 272 0.41 5.59 -7.24
C ILE A 272 -0.40 6.89 -7.31
N GLU A 273 -1.54 6.89 -8.02
CA GLU A 273 -2.41 8.05 -8.09
C GLU A 273 -2.92 8.50 -6.72
N GLY A 274 -3.30 7.55 -5.86
CA GLY A 274 -3.73 7.82 -4.49
C GLY A 274 -2.65 8.54 -3.67
N PHE A 275 -1.41 8.04 -3.71
CA PHE A 275 -0.28 8.64 -3.00
C PHE A 275 0.05 10.04 -3.54
N ILE A 276 -0.03 10.25 -4.86
CA ILE A 276 0.14 11.58 -5.47
C ILE A 276 -0.92 12.56 -4.94
N ARG A 277 -2.20 12.18 -4.93
CA ARG A 277 -3.28 13.04 -4.42
C ARG A 277 -3.13 13.38 -2.94
N VAL A 278 -2.69 12.42 -2.12
CA VAL A 278 -2.36 12.67 -0.70
C VAL A 278 -1.26 13.73 -0.61
N LYS A 279 -0.17 13.57 -1.36
CA LYS A 279 0.96 14.50 -1.35
C LYS A 279 0.54 15.91 -1.76
N GLU A 280 -0.24 16.03 -2.84
CA GLU A 280 -0.77 17.31 -3.31
C GLU A 280 -1.64 17.99 -2.25
N SER A 281 -2.58 17.23 -1.65
CA SER A 281 -3.46 17.73 -0.59
C SER A 281 -2.69 18.24 0.63
N LEU A 282 -1.68 17.49 1.09
CA LEU A 282 -0.82 17.90 2.20
C LEU A 282 0.03 19.13 1.85
N SER A 283 0.56 19.19 0.62
CA SER A 283 1.35 20.33 0.14
C SER A 283 0.52 21.61 0.05
N GLU A 284 -0.73 21.53 -0.41
CA GLU A 284 -1.67 22.65 -0.42
C GLU A 284 -1.94 23.17 1.00
N CYS A 285 -2.22 22.28 1.95
CA CYS A 285 -2.40 22.63 3.36
C CYS A 285 -1.17 23.34 3.94
N LEU A 286 0.03 22.80 3.69
CA LEU A 286 1.29 23.41 4.14
C LEU A 286 1.48 24.83 3.56
N ASN A 287 1.24 25.00 2.27
CA ASN A 287 1.34 26.29 1.61
C ASN A 287 0.35 27.31 2.20
N GLU A 288 -0.86 26.88 2.57
CA GLU A 288 -1.82 27.75 3.24
C GLU A 288 -1.42 28.13 4.66
N ILE A 289 -0.83 27.21 5.41
CA ILE A 289 -0.38 27.46 6.79
C ILE A 289 0.84 28.39 6.83
N LYS A 290 1.71 28.32 5.81
CA LYS A 290 2.91 29.15 5.69
C LYS A 290 2.64 30.58 5.21
N LYS A 291 1.53 30.82 4.52
CA LYS A 291 1.06 32.18 4.18
C LYS A 291 0.72 32.98 5.43
#